data_AF-A0A1K2HQ47-F1
#
_entry.id   AF-A0A1K2HQ47-F1
#
_cell.length_a   1.000
_cell.length_b   1.000
_cell.length_c   1.000
_cell.angle_alpha   90.00
_cell.angle_beta   90.00
_cell.angle_gamma   90.00
#
_symmetry.space_group_name_H-M   'P 1'
#
loop_
_entity.id
_entity.type
_entity.pdbx_description
1 polymer ?
#
loop_
_entity_poly.entity_id
_entity_poly.type
_entity_poly.pdbx_seq_one_letter_code
_entity_poly.pdbx_strand_id
1 'polypeptide(L)'
;MPTLCTYGQSGRAPSLFALATKQQREAAATAGEARAARLVADAARPSEYVRLLLEDAKPDERNNLGMNGKTADTADAQKGGLLSSRGRRFRMQRHAQRLIPGESVAQCHLQRSFSASNVGGEVTVVKRQSGSVAYRGVTTCGSVWHCPVCANKIAERRREELQNGIDAHRLKGGRVYMLTQTIPHTVDMPLRDTLSALSTALRTFTASRQWRTVREVIQFKGSVRALEVTHGENGWHPHAHVLVFADGDQEAVLAALETLRDYWAKAVRKAGLGQINQHGFKVGGADHAAEYVSKFGDTEKAADGGTWDVSREMTRQHAKLARRKGRTPFALLHDSMNGDAQAGALFVEYAYEFKGKRQLYYSPGLKDYLGLDDLDDADIAAEDQQDAPGEESQVIWHLDKEEWGLIVSFNKRGEFLDTAARYGTDGCYLFLKALKLRRSDKAVKPRFYYPEYLQ
;
A
#
# COMPACT_ATOMS: atom_id res chain seq x y z
N MET A 1 -70.82 13.40 -16.72
CA MET A 1 -71.92 13.49 -15.73
C MET A 1 -71.94 12.21 -14.92
N PRO A 2 -71.95 12.29 -13.58
CA PRO A 2 -71.90 11.14 -12.68
C PRO A 2 -73.32 10.64 -12.33
N THR A 3 -73.44 9.38 -11.93
CA THR A 3 -74.66 8.90 -11.25
C THR A 3 -74.27 8.28 -9.91
N LEU A 4 -74.61 9.02 -8.86
CA LEU A 4 -74.70 8.59 -7.47
C LEU A 4 -76.08 7.96 -7.22
N CYS A 5 -76.13 6.91 -6.38
CA CYS A 5 -77.13 6.66 -5.32
C CYS A 5 -76.73 5.34 -4.61
N THR A 6 -76.33 5.28 -3.33
CA THR A 6 -77.14 5.36 -2.07
C THR A 6 -78.37 4.43 -2.10
N TYR A 7 -78.70 3.55 -1.14
CA TYR A 7 -78.46 3.42 0.31
C TYR A 7 -78.97 2.01 0.75
N GLY A 8 -78.58 1.48 1.92
CA GLY A 8 -79.31 0.36 2.54
C GLY A 8 -78.56 -0.44 3.60
N GLN A 9 -78.75 -0.09 4.87
CA GLN A 9 -78.21 -0.74 6.08
C GLN A 9 -78.89 -2.08 6.41
N SER A 10 -78.18 -2.99 7.07
CA SER A 10 -78.47 -3.50 8.44
C SER A 10 -77.92 -4.92 8.67
N GLY A 11 -77.48 -5.21 9.91
CA GLY A 11 -77.26 -6.57 10.40
C GLY A 11 -75.88 -6.86 11.01
N ARG A 12 -75.64 -6.39 12.24
CA ARG A 12 -74.58 -6.89 13.13
C ARG A 12 -74.86 -8.36 13.49
N ALA A 13 -73.85 -9.23 13.37
CA ALA A 13 -73.77 -10.51 14.08
C ALA A 13 -72.49 -10.52 14.95
N PRO A 14 -72.53 -11.04 16.20
CA PRO A 14 -71.47 -10.84 17.17
C PRO A 14 -70.25 -11.74 16.95
N SER A 15 -69.09 -11.22 17.34
CA SER A 15 -67.78 -11.86 17.22
C SER A 15 -67.66 -13.07 18.16
N LEU A 16 -67.34 -14.24 17.60
CA LEU A 16 -66.83 -15.38 18.37
C LEU A 16 -65.30 -15.28 18.48
N PHE A 17 -64.80 -14.27 19.19
CA PHE A 17 -63.43 -14.26 19.69
C PHE A 17 -63.44 -14.89 21.07
N ALA A 18 -63.14 -16.18 21.13
CA ALA A 18 -62.86 -16.88 22.36
C ALA A 18 -61.65 -16.21 23.05
N LEU A 19 -61.89 -15.67 24.24
CA LEU A 19 -60.87 -15.11 25.11
C LEU A 19 -59.97 -16.25 25.60
N ALA A 20 -58.76 -16.35 25.02
CA ALA A 20 -57.71 -17.21 25.56
C ALA A 20 -57.41 -16.80 27.01
N THR A 21 -57.47 -17.77 27.92
CA THR A 21 -57.24 -17.59 29.36
C THR A 21 -55.81 -17.11 29.64
N LYS A 22 -55.57 -16.48 30.80
CA LYS A 22 -54.24 -16.00 31.21
C LYS A 22 -53.17 -17.12 31.12
N GLN A 23 -53.55 -18.35 31.48
CA GLN A 23 -52.72 -19.55 31.36
C GLN A 23 -52.38 -19.91 29.89
N GLN A 24 -53.29 -19.69 28.95
CA GLN A 24 -53.05 -19.90 27.51
C GLN A 24 -52.19 -18.80 26.88
N ARG A 25 -52.19 -17.58 27.44
CA ARG A 25 -51.30 -16.47 27.01
C ARG A 25 -49.87 -16.64 27.55
N GLU A 26 -49.72 -17.14 28.77
CA GLU A 26 -48.41 -17.45 29.38
C GLU A 26 -47.74 -18.69 28.73
N ALA A 27 -48.53 -19.68 28.29
CA ALA A 27 -48.04 -20.81 27.48
C ALA A 27 -47.61 -20.40 26.05
N ALA A 28 -48.25 -19.38 25.46
CA ALA A 28 -47.86 -18.86 24.14
C ALA A 28 -46.60 -17.97 24.19
N ALA A 29 -46.38 -17.25 25.30
CA ALA A 29 -45.15 -16.48 25.54
C ALA A 29 -43.93 -17.40 25.77
N THR A 30 -44.09 -18.46 26.56
CA THR A 30 -43.02 -19.47 26.80
C THR A 30 -42.76 -20.35 25.57
N ALA A 31 -43.76 -20.64 24.73
CA ALA A 31 -43.57 -21.31 23.45
C ALA A 31 -42.94 -20.40 22.36
N GLY A 32 -43.18 -19.09 22.42
CA GLY A 32 -42.54 -18.09 21.55
C GLY A 32 -41.06 -17.88 21.88
N GLU A 33 -40.71 -17.85 23.16
CA GLU A 33 -39.31 -17.71 23.63
C GLU A 33 -38.52 -19.02 23.46
N ALA A 34 -39.14 -20.20 23.62
CA ALA A 34 -38.51 -21.48 23.32
C ALA A 34 -38.30 -21.72 21.81
N ARG A 35 -39.16 -21.17 20.94
CA ARG A 35 -38.99 -21.22 19.48
C ARG A 35 -37.94 -20.21 18.98
N ALA A 36 -37.81 -19.06 19.63
CA ALA A 36 -36.75 -18.09 19.36
C ALA A 36 -35.37 -18.58 19.86
N ALA A 37 -35.30 -19.25 21.02
CA ALA A 37 -34.06 -19.83 21.54
C ALA A 37 -33.58 -21.06 20.75
N ARG A 38 -34.51 -21.87 20.20
CA ARG A 38 -34.15 -23.02 19.34
C ARG A 38 -33.78 -22.61 17.91
N LEU A 39 -34.30 -21.48 17.41
CA LEU A 39 -33.89 -20.91 16.12
C LEU A 39 -32.55 -20.13 16.17
N VAL A 40 -32.08 -19.76 17.37
CA VAL A 40 -30.76 -19.14 17.57
C VAL A 40 -29.67 -20.18 17.94
N ALA A 41 -30.05 -21.41 18.34
CA ALA A 41 -29.12 -22.48 18.67
C ALA A 41 -28.87 -23.52 17.54
N ASP A 42 -29.72 -23.59 16.51
CA ASP A 42 -29.56 -24.51 15.36
C ASP A 42 -29.04 -23.81 14.07
N ALA A 43 -28.69 -22.53 14.13
CA ALA A 43 -28.11 -21.76 13.01
C ALA A 43 -26.56 -21.75 12.98
N ALA A 44 -25.91 -22.61 13.76
CA ALA A 44 -24.44 -22.64 13.86
C ALA A 44 -23.92 -24.07 13.98
N ARG A 45 -23.92 -24.82 12.88
CA ARG A 45 -23.06 -26.01 12.67
C ARG A 45 -22.92 -26.26 11.15
N PRO A 46 -21.77 -25.92 10.54
CA PRO A 46 -21.48 -26.31 9.16
C PRO A 46 -21.35 -27.83 9.03
N SER A 47 -21.90 -28.35 7.93
CA SER A 47 -21.77 -29.72 7.46
C SER A 47 -20.31 -30.19 7.42
N GLU A 48 -20.09 -31.42 7.87
CA GLU A 48 -18.84 -32.13 8.13
C GLU A 48 -18.06 -32.51 6.84
N TYR A 49 -17.76 -31.54 5.98
CA TYR A 49 -16.92 -31.77 4.78
C TYR A 49 -15.81 -30.71 4.59
N VAL A 50 -15.61 -29.81 5.56
CA VAL A 50 -14.58 -28.75 5.54
C VAL A 50 -13.70 -28.83 6.80
N ARG A 51 -13.33 -30.05 7.20
CA ARG A 51 -12.51 -30.29 8.41
C ARG A 51 -11.24 -31.09 8.12
N LEU A 52 -10.63 -30.86 6.94
CA LEU A 52 -9.44 -31.60 6.50
C LEU A 52 -8.29 -30.71 6.01
N LEU A 53 -8.25 -29.43 6.39
CA LEU A 53 -7.10 -28.57 6.05
C LEU A 53 -6.50 -27.77 7.20
N LEU A 54 -7.03 -27.82 8.43
CA LEU A 54 -6.41 -27.17 9.59
C LEU A 54 -6.84 -27.90 10.87
N GLU A 55 -5.92 -28.64 11.51
CA GLU A 55 -5.80 -28.84 12.97
C GLU A 55 -4.77 -29.96 13.26
N ASP A 56 -3.50 -29.58 13.47
CA ASP A 56 -2.67 -30.22 14.49
C ASP A 56 -2.71 -29.29 15.72
N ALA A 57 -3.63 -29.57 16.65
CA ALA A 57 -3.52 -29.15 18.05
C ALA A 57 -4.61 -29.88 18.85
N LYS A 58 -4.22 -30.99 19.52
CA LYS A 58 -5.05 -31.63 20.54
C LYS A 58 -5.01 -30.79 21.84
N PRO A 59 -6.09 -30.74 22.63
CA PRO A 59 -6.06 -30.21 23.98
C PRO A 59 -5.61 -31.32 24.96
N ASP A 60 -4.77 -30.99 25.93
CA ASP A 60 -4.56 -31.84 27.11
C ASP A 60 -4.83 -31.03 28.38
N GLU A 61 -5.68 -31.60 29.24
CA GLU A 61 -6.00 -31.13 30.58
C GLU A 61 -5.37 -32.10 31.59
N ARG A 62 -4.44 -31.63 32.42
CA ARG A 62 -4.48 -31.67 33.91
C ARG A 62 -3.10 -31.52 34.59
N ASN A 63 -3.02 -30.47 35.41
CA ASN A 63 -2.45 -30.35 36.77
C ASN A 63 -1.03 -30.88 37.14
N ASN A 64 -0.24 -29.89 37.59
CA ASN A 64 0.40 -29.75 38.91
C ASN A 64 1.93 -29.89 39.07
N LEU A 65 2.49 -28.76 39.51
CA LEU A 65 3.58 -28.53 40.49
C LEU A 65 5.05 -28.67 40.04
N GLY A 66 5.76 -27.53 40.08
CA GLY A 66 7.22 -27.45 40.11
C GLY A 66 7.76 -26.06 39.75
N MET A 67 8.09 -25.26 40.77
CA MET A 67 8.78 -23.96 40.63
C MET A 67 10.12 -24.09 39.90
N ASN A 68 10.36 -23.24 38.87
CA ASN A 68 11.53 -22.32 38.79
C ASN A 68 11.69 -21.68 37.39
N GLY A 69 11.63 -20.34 37.35
CA GLY A 69 12.38 -19.42 36.48
C GLY A 69 12.40 -19.63 34.96
N LYS A 70 11.53 -18.88 34.24
CA LYS A 70 11.83 -18.11 33.01
C LYS A 70 10.57 -17.34 32.58
N THR A 71 10.73 -16.04 32.39
CA THR A 71 9.68 -15.05 32.10
C THR A 71 8.94 -15.35 30.80
N ALA A 72 7.62 -15.53 30.92
CA ALA A 72 6.65 -15.64 29.86
C ALA A 72 6.31 -14.25 29.31
N ASP A 73 6.41 -14.05 27.98
CA ASP A 73 5.78 -12.93 27.26
C ASP A 73 5.78 -13.16 25.73
N THR A 74 5.46 -14.39 25.27
CA THR A 74 5.40 -14.71 23.82
C THR A 74 4.16 -15.48 23.39
N ALA A 75 3.11 -15.59 24.21
CA ALA A 75 1.99 -16.50 23.92
C ALA A 75 0.70 -15.86 23.36
N ASP A 76 0.58 -14.53 23.23
CA ASP A 76 -0.72 -13.89 22.91
C ASP A 76 -0.82 -13.18 21.55
N ALA A 77 0.19 -13.29 20.67
CA ALA A 77 0.22 -12.59 19.37
C ALA A 77 -0.35 -13.37 18.17
N GLN A 78 -0.95 -14.55 18.37
CA GLN A 78 -1.19 -15.53 17.29
C GLN A 78 -2.67 -15.77 16.90
N LYS A 79 -3.57 -14.78 17.02
CA LYS A 79 -5.02 -14.94 16.70
C LYS A 79 -5.63 -13.93 15.72
N GLY A 80 -4.87 -13.43 14.76
CA GLY A 80 -5.40 -12.74 13.58
C GLY A 80 -4.52 -13.01 12.36
N GLY A 81 -5.05 -13.70 11.34
CA GLY A 81 -4.27 -14.04 10.15
C GLY A 81 -3.67 -12.78 9.51
N LEU A 82 -2.35 -12.60 9.62
CA LEU A 82 -1.68 -11.41 9.14
C LEU A 82 -1.78 -11.35 7.61
N LEU A 83 -2.26 -10.22 7.09
CA LEU A 83 -2.29 -9.97 5.66
C LEU A 83 -0.88 -9.94 5.09
N SER A 84 -0.70 -10.57 3.93
CA SER A 84 0.51 -10.44 3.14
C SER A 84 0.81 -8.97 2.79
N SER A 85 2.06 -8.69 2.47
CA SER A 85 2.53 -7.37 2.03
C SER A 85 1.77 -6.89 0.78
N ARG A 86 1.46 -7.80 -0.17
CA ARG A 86 0.63 -7.51 -1.34
C ARG A 86 -0.82 -7.21 -0.97
N GLY A 87 -1.44 -8.06 -0.16
CA GLY A 87 -2.80 -7.86 0.37
C GLY A 87 -2.96 -6.49 1.01
N ARG A 88 -2.01 -6.11 1.86
CA ARG A 88 -2.04 -4.81 2.53
C ARG A 88 -1.92 -3.63 1.56
N ARG A 89 -1.04 -3.71 0.53
CA ARG A 89 -0.90 -2.64 -0.49
C ARG A 89 -2.23 -2.36 -1.19
N PHE A 90 -2.93 -3.41 -1.61
CA PHE A 90 -4.23 -3.26 -2.27
C PHE A 90 -5.33 -2.73 -1.33
N ARG A 91 -5.29 -3.07 -0.05
CA ARG A 91 -6.22 -2.50 0.94
C ARG A 91 -5.95 -1.03 1.20
N MET A 92 -4.69 -0.65 1.37
CA MET A 92 -4.29 0.77 1.51
C MET A 92 -4.62 1.56 0.25
N GLN A 93 -4.40 0.99 -0.94
CA GLN A 93 -4.85 1.60 -2.20
C GLN A 93 -6.36 1.84 -2.20
N ARG A 94 -7.17 0.86 -1.73
CA ARG A 94 -8.63 1.05 -1.62
C ARG A 94 -9.01 2.17 -0.65
N HIS A 95 -8.24 2.34 0.42
CA HIS A 95 -8.43 3.44 1.36
C HIS A 95 -8.07 4.79 0.73
N ALA A 96 -6.92 4.89 0.07
CA ALA A 96 -6.50 6.07 -0.68
C ALA A 96 -7.55 6.47 -1.73
N GLN A 97 -8.08 5.52 -2.50
CA GLN A 97 -9.16 5.75 -3.48
C GLN A 97 -10.39 6.45 -2.90
N ARG A 98 -10.70 6.21 -1.62
CA ARG A 98 -11.83 6.84 -0.92
C ARG A 98 -11.47 8.21 -0.36
N LEU A 99 -10.24 8.37 0.13
CA LEU A 99 -9.76 9.64 0.69
C LEU A 99 -9.55 10.72 -0.38
N ILE A 100 -9.09 10.34 -1.57
CA ILE A 100 -8.71 11.26 -2.64
C ILE A 100 -9.37 10.87 -3.99
N PRO A 101 -10.71 10.95 -4.10
CA PRO A 101 -11.43 10.50 -5.30
C PRO A 101 -11.14 11.34 -6.56
N GLY A 102 -10.55 12.53 -6.42
CA GLY A 102 -10.13 13.39 -7.54
C GLY A 102 -8.75 13.05 -8.11
N GLU A 103 -8.02 12.11 -7.52
CA GLU A 103 -6.68 11.70 -7.96
C GLU A 103 -6.71 10.45 -8.83
N SER A 104 -5.68 10.25 -9.67
CA SER A 104 -5.61 9.11 -10.61
C SER A 104 -5.64 7.74 -9.93
N VAL A 105 -5.21 7.65 -8.65
CA VAL A 105 -5.31 6.44 -7.85
C VAL A 105 -6.75 5.96 -7.67
N ALA A 106 -7.75 6.86 -7.75
CA ALA A 106 -9.18 6.58 -7.58
C ALA A 106 -9.68 5.44 -8.49
N GLN A 107 -9.12 5.30 -9.70
CA GLN A 107 -9.51 4.27 -10.67
C GLN A 107 -8.52 3.10 -10.77
N CYS A 108 -7.30 3.29 -10.26
CA CYS A 108 -6.19 2.34 -10.36
C CYS A 108 -6.56 0.95 -9.81
N HIS A 109 -6.40 -0.11 -10.61
CA HIS A 109 -6.80 -1.47 -10.27
C HIS A 109 -8.26 -1.61 -9.80
N LEU A 110 -9.16 -0.71 -10.21
CA LEU A 110 -10.62 -0.86 -10.11
C LEU A 110 -11.24 -0.93 -11.50
N GLN A 111 -10.87 0.01 -12.37
CA GLN A 111 -11.36 0.06 -13.73
C GLN A 111 -10.60 -0.92 -14.60
N ARG A 112 -11.38 -1.62 -15.43
CA ARG A 112 -10.88 -2.48 -16.48
C ARG A 112 -10.30 -1.60 -17.58
N SER A 113 -9.14 -1.96 -18.13
CA SER A 113 -8.58 -1.25 -19.27
C SER A 113 -9.22 -1.78 -20.55
N PHE A 114 -9.48 -0.87 -21.47
CA PHE A 114 -9.99 -1.18 -22.81
C PHE A 114 -8.91 -0.78 -23.81
N SER A 115 -8.58 -1.68 -24.72
CA SER A 115 -7.64 -1.44 -25.80
C SER A 115 -8.14 -2.12 -27.08
N ALA A 116 -7.51 -1.84 -28.21
CA ALA A 116 -7.81 -2.55 -29.46
C ALA A 116 -7.63 -4.07 -29.32
N SER A 117 -6.69 -4.51 -28.47
CA SER A 117 -6.44 -5.92 -28.14
C SER A 117 -7.30 -6.46 -26.99
N ASN A 118 -8.05 -5.62 -26.27
CA ASN A 118 -8.91 -5.99 -25.15
C ASN A 118 -10.24 -5.21 -25.17
N VAL A 119 -11.01 -5.38 -26.25
CA VAL A 119 -12.28 -4.66 -26.46
C VAL A 119 -13.33 -5.06 -25.42
N GLY A 120 -13.30 -6.31 -24.92
CA GLY A 120 -14.20 -6.81 -23.89
C GLY A 120 -13.91 -6.25 -22.48
N GLY A 121 -12.76 -5.63 -22.29
CA GLY A 121 -12.26 -5.24 -20.97
C GLY A 121 -12.14 -6.45 -20.05
N GLU A 122 -11.58 -7.54 -20.57
CA GLU A 122 -11.29 -8.74 -19.79
C GLU A 122 -10.17 -8.45 -18.79
N VAL A 123 -10.28 -9.02 -17.59
CA VAL A 123 -9.20 -9.00 -16.60
C VAL A 123 -8.63 -10.40 -16.53
N THR A 124 -7.32 -10.54 -16.71
CA THR A 124 -6.66 -11.84 -16.57
C THR A 124 -5.67 -11.82 -15.42
N VAL A 125 -5.49 -12.97 -14.80
CA VAL A 125 -4.37 -13.21 -13.87
C VAL A 125 -3.30 -13.98 -14.62
N VAL A 126 -2.11 -13.42 -14.67
CA VAL A 126 -0.97 -13.99 -15.37
C VAL A 126 0.16 -14.31 -14.41
N LYS A 127 0.91 -15.37 -14.71
CA LYS A 127 2.16 -15.74 -14.07
C LYS A 127 3.30 -15.59 -15.06
N ARG A 128 4.27 -14.75 -14.72
CA ARG A 128 5.49 -14.57 -15.50
C ARG A 128 6.45 -15.72 -15.28
N GLN A 129 7.45 -15.85 -16.17
CA GLN A 129 8.52 -16.83 -16.03
C GLN A 129 9.32 -16.65 -14.74
N SER A 130 9.47 -15.41 -14.26
CA SER A 130 10.04 -15.09 -12.94
C SER A 130 9.23 -15.62 -11.74
N GLY A 131 8.04 -16.18 -11.98
CA GLY A 131 7.12 -16.66 -10.94
C GLY A 131 6.21 -15.59 -10.36
N SER A 132 6.41 -14.32 -10.73
CA SER A 132 5.55 -13.21 -10.30
C SER A 132 4.15 -13.31 -10.91
N VAL A 133 3.13 -12.96 -10.13
CA VAL A 133 1.71 -13.01 -10.52
C VAL A 133 1.10 -11.63 -10.47
N ALA A 134 0.39 -11.26 -11.54
CA ALA A 134 -0.16 -9.92 -11.73
C ALA A 134 -1.53 -9.94 -12.44
N TYR A 135 -2.25 -8.82 -12.35
CA TYR A 135 -3.44 -8.55 -13.15
C TYR A 135 -3.08 -7.89 -14.48
N ARG A 136 -3.70 -8.34 -15.56
CA ARG A 136 -3.79 -7.63 -16.85
C ARG A 136 -5.21 -7.16 -17.11
N GLY A 137 -5.36 -6.18 -18.00
CA GLY A 137 -6.66 -5.62 -18.34
C GLY A 137 -7.20 -4.67 -17.27
N VAL A 138 -6.30 -4.04 -16.50
CA VAL A 138 -6.65 -3.08 -15.44
C VAL A 138 -5.89 -1.78 -15.61
N THR A 139 -6.52 -0.67 -15.24
CA THR A 139 -5.85 0.65 -15.27
C THR A 139 -4.80 0.77 -14.16
N THR A 140 -3.69 1.44 -14.45
CA THR A 140 -2.64 1.79 -13.49
C THR A 140 -2.45 3.31 -13.49
N CYS A 141 -2.18 3.91 -12.32
CA CYS A 141 -2.15 5.36 -12.20
C CYS A 141 -0.75 5.99 -12.28
N GLY A 142 0.33 5.20 -12.28
CA GLY A 142 1.71 5.69 -12.30
C GLY A 142 2.14 6.51 -11.07
N SER A 143 1.27 6.75 -10.09
CA SER A 143 1.59 7.62 -8.96
C SER A 143 2.51 6.94 -7.94
N VAL A 144 3.73 7.46 -7.80
CA VAL A 144 4.65 7.15 -6.69
C VAL A 144 4.18 7.70 -5.34
N TRP A 145 3.36 8.74 -5.36
CA TRP A 145 2.98 9.46 -4.14
C TRP A 145 1.71 8.91 -3.50
N HIS A 146 0.68 8.60 -4.28
CA HIS A 146 -0.68 8.39 -3.77
C HIS A 146 -1.11 6.92 -3.80
N CYS A 147 -0.39 6.07 -4.53
CA CYS A 147 -0.78 4.69 -4.80
C CYS A 147 0.25 3.69 -4.26
N PRO A 148 -0.04 2.99 -3.14
CA PRO A 148 0.87 1.99 -2.57
C PRO A 148 1.20 0.82 -3.51
N VAL A 149 0.37 0.56 -4.52
CA VAL A 149 0.60 -0.51 -5.51
C VAL A 149 1.56 -0.04 -6.62
N CYS A 150 1.31 1.12 -7.24
CA CYS A 150 2.19 1.67 -8.28
C CYS A 150 3.53 2.11 -7.69
N ALA A 151 3.52 2.81 -6.56
CA ALA A 151 4.73 3.27 -5.89
C ALA A 151 5.71 2.13 -5.58
N ASN A 152 5.21 0.93 -5.25
CA ASN A 152 6.07 -0.23 -4.99
C ASN A 152 6.77 -0.72 -6.25
N LYS A 153 6.08 -0.76 -7.39
CA LYS A 153 6.67 -1.17 -8.66
C LYS A 153 7.71 -0.17 -9.13
N ILE A 154 7.35 1.12 -9.05
CA ILE A 154 8.23 2.20 -9.48
C ILE A 154 9.47 2.28 -8.60
N ALA A 155 9.32 2.19 -7.28
CA ALA A 155 10.47 2.20 -6.36
C ALA A 155 11.46 1.07 -6.67
N GLU A 156 10.96 -0.13 -6.98
CA GLU A 156 11.82 -1.28 -7.33
C GLU A 156 12.62 -1.01 -8.61
N ARG A 157 11.95 -0.57 -9.67
CA ARG A 157 12.61 -0.24 -10.94
C ARG A 157 13.60 0.91 -10.80
N ARG A 158 13.24 1.94 -10.03
CA ARG A 158 14.12 3.09 -9.77
C ARG A 158 15.31 2.71 -8.89
N ARG A 159 15.18 1.73 -8.00
CA ARG A 159 16.31 1.15 -7.26
C ARG A 159 17.30 0.51 -8.23
N GLU A 160 16.83 -0.34 -9.14
CA GLU A 160 17.67 -0.96 -10.16
C GLU A 160 18.36 0.09 -11.03
N GLU A 161 17.62 1.10 -11.51
CA GLU A 161 18.17 2.21 -12.29
C GLU A 161 19.27 2.96 -11.53
N LEU A 162 19.05 3.27 -10.24
CA LEU A 162 20.05 3.93 -9.40
C LEU A 162 21.28 3.05 -9.16
N GLN A 163 21.08 1.77 -8.89
CA GLN A 163 22.17 0.82 -8.67
C GLN A 163 23.03 0.69 -9.92
N ASN A 164 22.40 0.49 -11.09
CA ASN A 164 23.07 0.43 -12.39
C ASN A 164 23.86 1.71 -12.66
N GLY A 165 23.27 2.88 -12.37
CA GLY A 165 23.96 4.17 -12.51
C GLY A 165 25.18 4.31 -11.60
N ILE A 166 25.08 3.88 -10.34
CA ILE A 166 26.20 3.89 -9.40
C ILE A 166 27.31 2.97 -9.87
N ASP A 167 26.97 1.76 -10.32
CA ASP A 167 27.94 0.77 -10.77
C ASP A 167 28.61 1.22 -12.08
N ALA A 168 27.86 1.80 -13.02
CA ALA A 168 28.41 2.38 -14.25
C ALA A 168 29.42 3.50 -13.96
N HIS A 169 29.17 4.34 -12.95
CA HIS A 169 30.13 5.38 -12.56
C HIS A 169 31.37 4.81 -11.85
N ARG A 170 31.18 3.81 -10.99
CA ARG A 170 32.30 3.12 -10.32
C ARG A 170 33.22 2.41 -11.31
N LEU A 171 32.67 1.78 -12.35
CA LEU A 171 33.45 1.18 -13.43
C LEU A 171 34.32 2.20 -14.18
N LYS A 172 33.92 3.47 -14.19
CA LYS A 172 34.71 4.59 -14.75
C LYS A 172 35.73 5.16 -13.77
N GLY A 173 35.89 4.56 -12.59
CA GLY A 173 36.80 5.00 -11.52
C GLY A 173 36.26 6.11 -10.62
N GLY A 174 35.00 6.53 -10.82
CA GLY A 174 34.35 7.57 -10.03
C GLY A 174 33.72 7.08 -8.73
N ARG A 175 33.25 8.01 -7.90
CA ARG A 175 32.59 7.72 -6.61
C ARG A 175 31.30 8.51 -6.47
N VAL A 176 30.39 7.96 -5.67
CA VAL A 176 29.11 8.60 -5.37
C VAL A 176 29.09 9.04 -3.92
N TYR A 177 28.72 10.29 -3.69
CA TYR A 177 28.63 10.93 -2.39
C TYR A 177 27.19 11.32 -2.12
N MET A 178 26.84 11.56 -0.86
CA MET A 178 25.47 11.88 -0.48
C MET A 178 25.40 13.19 0.28
N LEU A 179 24.57 14.11 -0.19
CA LEU A 179 24.15 15.29 0.57
C LEU A 179 22.76 15.02 1.15
N THR A 180 22.59 15.32 2.43
CA THR A 180 21.26 15.41 3.06
C THR A 180 20.97 16.86 3.37
N GLN A 181 19.91 17.40 2.78
CA GLN A 181 19.52 18.80 2.87
C GLN A 181 18.14 18.88 3.51
N THR A 182 18.10 19.42 4.72
CA THR A 182 16.86 19.61 5.50
C THR A 182 16.65 21.09 5.79
N ILE A 183 15.41 21.44 6.09
CA ILE A 183 15.00 22.80 6.46
C ILE A 183 14.46 22.83 7.90
N PRO A 184 14.61 23.94 8.64
CA PRO A 184 13.88 24.13 9.88
C PRO A 184 12.39 24.28 9.56
N HIS A 185 11.55 23.75 10.44
CA HIS A 185 10.10 23.80 10.33
C HIS A 185 9.49 23.79 11.73
N THR A 186 8.25 24.23 11.83
CA THR A 186 7.46 24.22 13.06
C THR A 186 6.12 23.50 12.81
N VAL A 187 5.43 23.13 13.89
CA VAL A 187 4.21 22.32 13.82
C VAL A 187 3.05 23.02 13.09
N ASP A 188 3.06 24.35 13.08
CA ASP A 188 2.06 25.23 12.46
C ASP A 188 2.34 25.50 10.98
N MET A 189 3.49 25.10 10.44
CA MET A 189 3.78 25.28 9.02
C MET A 189 3.06 24.22 8.16
N PRO A 190 2.21 24.64 7.21
CA PRO A 190 1.57 23.71 6.29
C PRO A 190 2.60 23.10 5.32
N LEU A 191 2.26 21.93 4.76
CA LEU A 191 3.15 21.20 3.86
C LEU A 191 3.49 22.02 2.61
N ARG A 192 2.52 22.77 2.08
CA ARG A 192 2.72 23.68 0.94
C ARG A 192 3.88 24.65 1.16
N ASP A 193 3.92 25.26 2.34
CA ASP A 193 4.88 26.30 2.67
C ASP A 193 6.26 25.69 2.94
N THR A 194 6.33 24.59 3.68
CA THR A 194 7.59 23.86 3.90
C THR A 194 8.17 23.33 2.58
N LEU A 195 7.35 22.79 1.68
CA LEU A 195 7.79 22.37 0.34
C LEU A 195 8.23 23.54 -0.54
N SER A 196 7.51 24.66 -0.53
CA SER A 196 7.86 25.87 -1.27
C SER A 196 9.21 26.41 -0.80
N ALA A 197 9.42 26.46 0.52
CA ALA A 197 10.66 26.91 1.12
C ALA A 197 11.83 25.97 0.79
N LEU A 198 11.65 24.65 0.90
CA LEU A 198 12.66 23.66 0.49
C LEU A 198 13.02 23.82 -0.99
N SER A 199 12.02 23.96 -1.87
CA SER A 199 12.22 24.15 -3.31
C SER A 199 13.02 25.43 -3.61
N THR A 200 12.70 26.52 -2.90
CA THR A 200 13.41 27.80 -3.02
C THR A 200 14.85 27.70 -2.52
N ALA A 201 15.07 27.03 -1.39
CA ALA A 201 16.41 26.80 -0.85
C ALA A 201 17.25 25.94 -1.81
N LEU A 202 16.70 24.83 -2.33
CA LEU A 202 17.37 23.96 -3.30
C LEU A 202 17.78 24.72 -4.57
N ARG A 203 16.85 25.49 -5.16
CA ARG A 203 17.13 26.30 -6.34
C ARG A 203 18.24 27.32 -6.06
N THR A 204 18.14 28.05 -4.95
CA THR A 204 19.12 29.06 -4.53
C THR A 204 20.50 28.44 -4.31
N PHE A 205 20.55 27.28 -3.66
CA PHE A 205 21.78 26.51 -3.41
C PHE A 205 22.46 26.12 -4.72
N THR A 206 21.72 25.47 -5.63
CA THR A 206 22.27 25.01 -6.93
C THR A 206 22.62 26.17 -7.88
N ALA A 207 22.01 27.34 -7.70
CA ALA A 207 22.32 28.53 -8.50
C ALA A 207 23.54 29.31 -7.97
N SER A 208 24.06 28.99 -6.77
CA SER A 208 25.14 29.74 -6.14
C SER A 208 26.47 29.61 -6.90
N ARG A 209 27.32 30.64 -6.83
CA ARG A 209 28.69 30.58 -7.38
C ARG A 209 29.50 29.45 -6.75
N GLN A 210 29.28 29.21 -5.46
CA GLN A 210 30.03 28.22 -4.69
C GLN A 210 29.68 26.80 -5.05
N TRP A 211 28.41 26.51 -5.37
CA TRP A 211 28.06 25.24 -5.99
C TRP A 211 28.79 25.03 -7.32
N ARG A 212 28.93 26.08 -8.15
CA ARG A 212 29.69 25.97 -9.41
C ARG A 212 31.17 25.69 -9.17
N THR A 213 31.80 26.43 -8.26
CA THR A 213 33.21 26.23 -7.89
C THR A 213 33.45 24.83 -7.32
N VAL A 214 32.60 24.35 -6.41
CA VAL A 214 32.76 23.00 -5.85
C VAL A 214 32.58 21.93 -6.94
N ARG A 215 31.65 22.10 -7.89
CA ARG A 215 31.50 21.17 -9.02
C ARG A 215 32.75 21.06 -9.88
N GLU A 216 33.47 22.16 -10.08
CA GLU A 216 34.76 22.15 -10.81
C GLU A 216 35.82 21.37 -10.02
N VAL A 217 35.93 21.63 -8.71
CA VAL A 217 36.91 20.97 -7.82
C VAL A 217 36.68 19.47 -7.73
N ILE A 218 35.43 19.01 -7.63
CA ILE A 218 35.09 17.59 -7.48
C ILE A 218 34.90 16.87 -8.82
N GLN A 219 35.25 17.52 -9.94
CA GLN A 219 35.08 16.97 -11.29
C GLN A 219 33.68 16.39 -11.53
N PHE A 220 32.66 17.13 -11.11
CA PHE A 220 31.25 16.72 -11.05
C PHE A 220 30.73 16.15 -12.38
N LYS A 221 30.10 14.96 -12.33
CA LYS A 221 29.45 14.31 -13.48
C LYS A 221 27.95 14.50 -13.51
N GLY A 222 27.35 14.69 -12.34
CA GLY A 222 25.92 14.88 -12.21
C GLY A 222 25.42 14.56 -10.80
N SER A 223 24.13 14.73 -10.59
CA SER A 223 23.48 14.33 -9.36
C SER A 223 22.10 13.74 -9.59
N VAL A 224 21.69 12.88 -8.65
CA VAL A 224 20.29 12.46 -8.49
C VAL A 224 19.76 13.02 -7.19
N ARG A 225 18.69 13.80 -7.25
CA ARG A 225 17.98 14.31 -6.08
C ARG A 225 16.70 13.51 -5.85
N ALA A 226 16.57 12.94 -4.66
CA ALA A 226 15.34 12.37 -4.14
C ALA A 226 14.63 13.36 -3.22
N LEU A 227 13.34 13.61 -3.46
CA LEU A 227 12.48 14.38 -2.57
C LEU A 227 11.78 13.42 -1.59
N GLU A 228 11.92 13.68 -0.30
CA GLU A 228 11.32 12.89 0.78
C GLU A 228 10.54 13.79 1.75
N VAL A 229 9.58 13.19 2.48
CA VAL A 229 8.80 13.89 3.49
C VAL A 229 8.36 12.93 4.59
N THR A 230 8.38 13.42 5.83
CA THR A 230 7.75 12.78 6.98
C THR A 230 6.91 13.80 7.75
N HIS A 231 6.04 13.32 8.63
CA HIS A 231 5.28 14.12 9.58
C HIS A 231 5.58 13.65 11.00
N GLY A 232 6.20 14.51 11.81
CA GLY A 232 6.55 14.24 13.20
C GLY A 232 5.74 15.05 14.20
N GLU A 233 6.21 15.10 15.44
CA GLU A 233 5.64 15.95 16.51
C GLU A 233 5.74 17.44 16.14
N ASN A 234 6.77 17.83 15.40
CA ASN A 234 7.01 19.20 14.94
C ASN A 234 6.43 19.49 13.54
N GLY A 235 5.44 18.71 13.09
CA GLY A 235 4.79 18.88 11.78
C GLY A 235 5.56 18.26 10.62
N TRP A 236 5.38 18.85 9.42
CA TRP A 236 5.95 18.38 8.16
C TRP A 236 7.46 18.60 8.04
N HIS A 237 8.19 17.55 7.66
CA HIS A 237 9.64 17.55 7.49
C HIS A 237 10.03 17.11 6.06
N PRO A 238 9.79 17.96 5.04
CA PRO A 238 10.30 17.69 3.71
C PRO A 238 11.82 17.89 3.68
N HIS A 239 12.51 17.00 2.98
CA HIS A 239 13.95 17.06 2.82
C HIS A 239 14.38 16.46 1.48
N ALA A 240 15.63 16.72 1.11
CA ALA A 240 16.22 16.19 -0.09
C ALA A 240 17.49 15.38 0.21
N HIS A 241 17.55 14.21 -0.38
CA HIS A 241 18.79 13.44 -0.50
C HIS A 241 19.35 13.64 -1.91
N VAL A 242 20.63 13.97 -2.03
CA VAL A 242 21.29 14.22 -3.31
C VAL A 242 22.49 13.30 -3.42
N LEU A 243 22.41 12.34 -4.34
CA LEU A 243 23.57 11.57 -4.77
C LEU A 243 24.39 12.42 -5.73
N VAL A 244 25.67 12.61 -5.45
CA VAL A 244 26.61 13.41 -6.22
C VAL A 244 27.63 12.47 -6.85
N PHE A 245 27.67 12.43 -8.18
CA PHE A 245 28.60 11.64 -8.97
C PHE A 245 29.82 12.53 -9.26
N ALA A 246 30.98 12.14 -8.76
CA ALA A 246 32.19 12.94 -8.77
C ALA A 246 33.43 12.07 -8.97
N ASP A 247 34.43 12.65 -9.63
CA ASP A 247 35.76 12.05 -9.70
C ASP A 247 36.68 12.73 -8.67
N GLY A 248 37.75 12.03 -8.30
CA GLY A 248 38.78 12.57 -7.40
C GLY A 248 38.94 11.79 -6.12
N ASP A 249 39.86 12.27 -5.29
CA ASP A 249 40.15 11.69 -3.99
C ASP A 249 38.97 11.85 -3.02
N GLN A 250 38.70 10.80 -2.24
CA GLN A 250 37.54 10.77 -1.36
C GLN A 250 37.56 11.88 -0.30
N GLU A 251 38.72 12.10 0.34
CA GLU A 251 38.84 13.08 1.42
C GLU A 251 38.71 14.50 0.86
N ALA A 252 39.36 14.77 -0.28
CA ALA A 252 39.26 16.05 -0.96
C ALA A 252 37.82 16.37 -1.40
N VAL A 253 37.09 15.40 -1.97
CA VAL A 253 35.69 15.61 -2.39
C VAL A 253 34.79 15.86 -1.18
N LEU A 254 34.94 15.08 -0.11
CA LEU A 254 34.17 15.28 1.12
C LEU A 254 34.42 16.66 1.73
N ALA A 255 35.68 17.09 1.82
CA ALA A 255 36.04 18.41 2.32
C ALA A 255 35.42 19.53 1.45
N ALA A 256 35.51 19.40 0.12
CA ALA A 256 34.92 20.37 -0.81
C ALA A 256 33.40 20.46 -0.66
N LEU A 257 32.70 19.32 -0.55
CA LEU A 257 31.25 19.28 -0.33
C LEU A 257 30.85 19.85 1.03
N GLU A 258 31.64 19.64 2.08
CA GLU A 258 31.35 20.16 3.42
C GLU A 258 31.39 21.70 3.47
N THR A 259 32.21 22.35 2.63
CA THR A 259 32.22 23.81 2.49
C THR A 259 30.86 24.39 2.04
N LEU A 260 29.98 23.56 1.47
CA LEU A 260 28.65 23.96 1.03
C LEU A 260 27.66 24.17 2.17
N ARG A 261 27.96 23.74 3.40
CA ARG A 261 27.09 23.88 4.57
C ARG A 261 26.63 25.32 4.81
N ASP A 262 27.55 26.27 4.79
CA ASP A 262 27.24 27.69 5.02
C ASP A 262 26.40 28.28 3.89
N TYR A 263 26.53 27.75 2.68
CA TYR A 263 25.75 28.15 1.53
C TYR A 263 24.34 27.55 1.56
N TRP A 264 24.19 26.32 2.05
CA TRP A 264 22.89 25.76 2.37
C TRP A 264 22.18 26.61 3.44
N ALA A 265 22.86 26.96 4.54
CA ALA A 265 22.30 27.84 5.57
C ALA A 265 21.85 29.19 5.00
N LYS A 266 22.65 29.81 4.13
CA LYS A 266 22.29 31.05 3.43
C LYS A 266 21.08 30.86 2.51
N ALA A 267 21.00 29.76 1.78
CA ALA A 267 19.87 29.45 0.89
C ALA A 267 18.57 29.24 1.66
N VAL A 268 18.62 28.55 2.80
CA VAL A 268 17.49 28.36 3.73
C VAL A 268 17.02 29.70 4.28
N ARG A 269 17.93 30.59 4.72
CA ARG A 269 17.55 31.95 5.16
C ARG A 269 16.89 32.78 4.06
N LYS A 270 17.39 32.68 2.82
CA LYS A 270 16.78 33.33 1.65
C LYS A 270 15.40 32.78 1.30
N ALA A 271 15.09 31.55 1.69
CA ALA A 271 13.77 30.97 1.55
C ALA A 271 12.79 31.42 2.67
N GLY A 272 13.17 32.37 3.51
CA GLY A 272 12.33 32.92 4.58
C GLY A 272 12.37 32.11 5.87
N LEU A 273 13.30 31.17 6.01
CA LEU A 273 13.42 30.29 7.16
C LEU A 273 14.54 30.68 8.12
N GLY A 274 14.51 30.12 9.32
CA GLY A 274 15.51 30.36 10.37
C GLY A 274 16.87 29.69 10.12
N GLN A 275 17.67 29.64 11.16
CA GLN A 275 18.99 29.00 11.14
C GLN A 275 18.86 27.47 11.09
N ILE A 276 19.68 26.83 10.25
CA ILE A 276 19.80 25.37 10.25
C ILE A 276 20.58 24.87 11.47
N ASN A 277 20.23 23.71 12.01
CA ASN A 277 21.03 23.01 13.02
C ASN A 277 22.09 22.09 12.38
N GLN A 278 22.85 21.33 13.17
CA GLN A 278 23.87 20.41 12.66
C GLN A 278 23.33 19.33 11.69
N HIS A 279 22.02 19.04 11.73
CA HIS A 279 21.35 18.07 10.87
C HIS A 279 20.74 18.71 9.61
N GLY A 280 20.79 20.05 9.51
CA GLY A 280 20.40 20.85 8.35
C GLY A 280 21.09 20.45 7.05
N PHE A 281 22.35 20.06 7.16
CA PHE A 281 23.21 19.66 6.07
C PHE A 281 24.12 18.52 6.54
N LYS A 282 24.18 17.42 5.78
CA LYS A 282 25.15 16.34 6.04
C LYS A 282 25.78 15.89 4.73
N VAL A 283 27.06 15.60 4.78
CA VAL A 283 27.82 14.98 3.69
C VAL A 283 28.17 13.55 4.12
N GLY A 284 27.95 12.58 3.24
CA GLY A 284 28.32 11.19 3.44
C GLY A 284 29.13 10.67 2.25
N GLY A 285 30.11 9.80 2.53
CA GLY A 285 30.92 9.12 1.51
C GLY A 285 30.18 7.97 0.81
N ALA A 286 30.92 7.17 0.05
CA ALA A 286 30.39 6.09 -0.78
C ALA A 286 29.57 5.05 0.00
N ASP A 287 29.98 4.72 1.23
CA ASP A 287 29.25 3.76 2.07
C ASP A 287 27.87 4.28 2.45
N HIS A 288 27.74 5.58 2.73
CA HIS A 288 26.46 6.21 3.04
C HIS A 288 25.55 6.26 1.81
N ALA A 289 26.11 6.52 0.63
CA ALA A 289 25.36 6.48 -0.62
C ALA A 289 24.86 5.06 -0.95
N ALA A 290 25.70 4.04 -0.74
CA ALA A 290 25.32 2.63 -0.93
C ALA A 290 24.25 2.19 0.08
N GLU A 291 24.39 2.57 1.36
CA GLU A 291 23.39 2.29 2.39
C GLU A 291 22.06 2.99 2.12
N TYR A 292 22.09 4.19 1.51
CA TYR A 292 20.88 4.88 1.07
C TYR A 292 20.19 4.16 -0.09
N VAL A 293 20.95 3.69 -1.09
CA VAL A 293 20.40 2.98 -2.26
C VAL A 293 19.85 1.62 -1.88
N SER A 294 20.50 0.88 -0.97
CA SER A 294 19.95 -0.39 -0.47
C SER A 294 18.63 -0.17 0.27
N LYS A 295 18.47 0.94 0.99
CA LYS A 295 17.20 1.34 1.62
C LYS A 295 16.13 1.76 0.60
N PHE A 296 16.50 2.07 -0.64
CA PHE A 296 15.58 2.55 -1.68
C PHE A 296 14.63 1.45 -2.19
N GLY A 297 14.98 0.16 -2.07
CA GLY A 297 14.05 -0.93 -2.44
C GLY A 297 14.45 -2.37 -2.07
N ASP A 298 15.22 -2.64 -1.02
CA ASP A 298 15.46 -4.03 -0.61
C ASP A 298 14.18 -4.69 -0.05
N THR A 299 13.62 -5.64 -0.82
CA THR A 299 12.46 -6.47 -0.47
C THR A 299 12.80 -7.85 0.08
N GLU A 300 14.07 -8.31 0.14
CA GLU A 300 14.28 -9.78 0.26
C GLU A 300 15.26 -10.33 1.30
N LYS A 301 16.06 -9.57 2.05
CA LYS A 301 16.93 -10.19 3.08
C LYS A 301 16.39 -10.08 4.51
N ALA A 302 15.70 -11.14 4.93
CA ALA A 302 15.63 -11.55 6.33
C ALA A 302 16.99 -12.14 6.74
N ALA A 303 17.72 -11.41 7.57
CA ALA A 303 18.64 -12.06 8.49
C ALA A 303 17.87 -12.27 9.81
N ASP A 304 18.12 -13.42 10.43
CA ASP A 304 17.95 -13.72 11.86
C ASP A 304 16.62 -13.38 12.57
N GLY A 305 15.67 -14.33 12.48
CA GLY A 305 15.08 -14.97 13.68
C GLY A 305 14.38 -14.12 14.75
N GLY A 306 13.95 -12.91 14.46
CA GLY A 306 13.24 -12.01 15.38
C GLY A 306 11.80 -11.75 14.97
N THR A 307 10.90 -11.75 15.97
CA THR A 307 9.46 -11.48 15.89
C THR A 307 9.08 -10.44 14.83
N TRP A 308 8.23 -10.88 13.89
CA TRP A 308 7.85 -10.21 12.65
C TRP A 308 7.04 -8.93 12.91
N ASP A 309 7.72 -7.78 13.04
CA ASP A 309 7.08 -6.47 13.19
C ASP A 309 6.53 -6.00 11.82
N VAL A 310 5.21 -5.90 11.80
CA VAL A 310 4.23 -5.41 10.81
C VAL A 310 4.59 -4.10 10.09
N SER A 311 5.76 -3.55 10.35
CA SER A 311 6.21 -2.19 10.02
C SER A 311 7.29 -2.10 8.92
N ARG A 312 7.80 -3.22 8.37
CA ARG A 312 9.06 -3.18 7.60
C ARG A 312 8.98 -3.36 6.08
N GLU A 313 7.82 -3.53 5.44
CA GLU A 313 7.83 -4.02 4.04
C GLU A 313 6.86 -3.37 3.04
N MET A 314 6.76 -2.03 3.03
CA MET A 314 5.89 -1.36 2.05
C MET A 314 6.51 -0.05 1.56
N THR A 315 7.50 -0.15 0.65
CA THR A 315 8.23 0.95 -0.01
C THR A 315 9.02 1.85 0.97
N ARG A 316 10.28 1.51 1.23
CA ARG A 316 10.97 1.94 2.47
C ARG A 316 11.34 3.44 2.59
N GLN A 317 11.12 4.26 1.55
CA GLN A 317 11.06 5.73 1.69
C GLN A 317 9.79 6.22 2.40
N HIS A 318 8.69 5.47 2.27
CA HIS A 318 7.40 5.73 2.90
C HIS A 318 7.05 4.72 4.01
N ALA A 319 8.00 3.94 4.54
CA ALA A 319 7.70 2.84 5.47
C ALA A 319 8.28 2.94 6.89
N LYS A 320 8.98 4.02 7.28
CA LYS A 320 9.41 4.12 8.68
C LYS A 320 8.22 4.46 9.59
N LEU A 321 7.62 3.42 10.17
CA LEU A 321 6.86 3.53 11.42
C LEU A 321 7.83 3.75 12.58
N ALA A 322 8.48 4.91 12.61
CA ALA A 322 9.25 5.31 13.77
C ALA A 322 8.35 6.21 14.63
N ARG A 323 7.70 5.60 15.63
CA ARG A 323 6.94 6.31 16.69
C ARG A 323 7.74 7.44 17.39
N ARG A 324 9.06 7.51 17.17
CA ARG A 324 9.98 8.58 17.64
C ARG A 324 10.63 9.46 16.57
N LYS A 325 10.54 9.15 15.27
CA LYS A 325 11.23 9.91 14.17
C LYS A 325 10.29 10.42 13.07
N GLY A 326 8.98 10.39 13.31
CA GLY A 326 7.95 10.84 12.36
C GLY A 326 7.39 9.72 11.48
N ARG A 327 6.15 9.92 11.03
CA ARG A 327 5.40 9.02 10.15
C ARG A 327 5.63 9.43 8.71
N THR A 328 5.83 8.46 7.85
CA THR A 328 5.83 8.64 6.40
C THR A 328 4.40 8.77 5.85
N PRO A 329 4.21 9.29 4.63
CA PRO A 329 2.88 9.37 4.02
C PRO A 329 2.10 8.05 3.96
N PHE A 330 2.74 6.94 3.60
CA PHE A 330 2.05 5.64 3.62
C PHE A 330 1.85 5.07 5.03
N ALA A 331 2.66 5.46 6.02
CA ALA A 331 2.33 5.19 7.41
C ALA A 331 1.08 5.97 7.84
N LEU A 332 0.95 7.25 7.45
CA LEU A 332 -0.27 8.03 7.67
C LEU A 332 -1.49 7.38 7.00
N LEU A 333 -1.35 6.92 5.75
CA LEU A 333 -2.42 6.20 5.05
C LEU A 333 -2.81 4.90 5.77
N HIS A 334 -1.83 4.16 6.27
CA HIS A 334 -2.06 2.94 7.04
C HIS A 334 -2.76 3.21 8.37
N ASP A 335 -2.30 4.20 9.13
CA ASP A 335 -2.92 4.62 10.39
C ASP A 335 -4.36 5.08 10.15
N SER A 336 -4.59 5.83 9.08
CA SER A 336 -5.94 6.24 8.66
C SER A 336 -6.84 5.06 8.31
N MET A 337 -6.30 4.05 7.62
CA MET A 337 -7.04 2.82 7.31
C MET A 337 -7.45 2.07 8.60
N ASN A 338 -6.70 2.27 9.70
CA ASN A 338 -6.99 1.71 11.02
C ASN A 338 -7.76 2.66 11.95
N GLY A 339 -8.30 3.77 11.44
CA GLY A 339 -9.21 4.65 12.16
C GLY A 339 -8.63 5.99 12.61
N ASP A 340 -7.36 6.30 12.34
CA ASP A 340 -6.78 7.62 12.63
C ASP A 340 -7.26 8.68 11.61
N ALA A 341 -8.30 9.43 11.99
CA ALA A 341 -8.86 10.50 11.15
C ALA A 341 -7.86 11.63 10.86
N GLN A 342 -6.97 11.95 11.81
CA GLN A 342 -5.95 12.99 11.63
C GLN A 342 -4.91 12.54 10.61
N ALA A 343 -4.47 11.28 10.68
CA ALA A 343 -3.57 10.72 9.67
C ALA A 343 -4.20 10.72 8.28
N GLY A 344 -5.53 10.54 8.19
CA GLY A 344 -6.29 10.66 6.95
C GLY A 344 -6.22 12.08 6.37
N ALA A 345 -6.47 13.10 7.20
CA ALA A 345 -6.39 14.50 6.80
C ALA A 345 -4.97 14.88 6.32
N LEU A 346 -3.93 14.45 7.05
CA LEU A 346 -2.54 14.67 6.66
C LEU A 346 -2.18 13.98 5.35
N PHE A 347 -2.68 12.77 5.11
CA PHE A 347 -2.47 12.09 3.83
C PHE A 347 -3.15 12.81 2.66
N VAL A 348 -4.33 13.41 2.86
CA VAL A 348 -5.02 14.22 1.84
C VAL A 348 -4.23 15.48 1.53
N GLU A 349 -3.73 16.20 2.53
CA GLU A 349 -2.83 17.36 2.34
C GLU A 349 -1.60 16.95 1.54
N TYR A 350 -0.92 15.87 1.95
CA TYR A 350 0.22 15.32 1.24
C TYR A 350 -0.10 14.99 -0.21
N ALA A 351 -1.23 14.32 -0.48
CA ALA A 351 -1.58 13.93 -1.83
C ALA A 351 -1.85 15.15 -2.74
N TYR A 352 -2.50 16.18 -2.20
CA TYR A 352 -2.71 17.41 -2.94
C TYR A 352 -1.39 18.11 -3.26
N GLU A 353 -0.51 18.25 -2.25
CA GLU A 353 0.74 18.98 -2.40
C GLU A 353 1.80 18.23 -3.20
N PHE A 354 1.82 16.90 -3.21
CA PHE A 354 2.81 16.11 -3.97
C PHE A 354 2.39 15.78 -5.40
N LYS A 355 1.14 16.03 -5.78
CA LYS A 355 0.66 15.81 -7.14
C LYS A 355 1.57 16.48 -8.18
N GLY A 356 1.99 15.70 -9.17
CA GLY A 356 2.83 16.16 -10.29
C GLY A 356 4.30 16.43 -9.95
N LYS A 357 4.73 16.23 -8.69
CA LYS A 357 6.16 16.33 -8.34
C LYS A 357 6.92 15.08 -8.76
N ARG A 358 8.19 15.24 -9.12
CA ARG A 358 9.10 14.11 -9.39
C ARG A 358 9.71 13.62 -8.08
N GLN A 359 9.70 12.31 -7.85
CA GLN A 359 10.37 11.71 -6.68
C GLN A 359 11.89 11.75 -6.86
N LEU A 360 12.37 11.31 -8.03
CA LEU A 360 13.76 11.40 -8.43
C LEU A 360 13.95 12.45 -9.53
N TYR A 361 15.00 13.24 -9.39
CA TYR A 361 15.44 14.21 -10.39
C TYR A 361 16.90 13.96 -10.74
N TYR A 362 17.17 13.60 -11.99
CA TYR A 362 18.51 13.48 -12.55
C TYR A 362 18.94 14.84 -13.11
N SER A 363 20.17 15.27 -12.80
CA SER A 363 20.73 16.47 -13.41
C SER A 363 20.91 16.27 -14.93
N PRO A 364 20.82 17.34 -15.74
CA PRO A 364 20.99 17.23 -17.20
C PRO A 364 22.29 16.52 -17.59
N GLY A 365 22.21 15.61 -18.58
CA GLY A 365 23.34 14.83 -19.09
C GLY A 365 23.78 13.64 -18.23
N LEU A 366 23.25 13.48 -17.00
CA LEU A 366 23.68 12.37 -16.14
C LEU A 366 23.22 11.00 -16.67
N LYS A 367 21.97 10.89 -17.15
CA LYS A 367 21.47 9.62 -17.71
C LYS A 367 22.29 9.16 -18.90
N ASP A 368 22.57 10.08 -19.84
CA ASP A 368 23.45 9.81 -20.99
C ASP A 368 24.85 9.41 -20.55
N TYR A 369 25.44 10.12 -19.57
CA TYR A 369 26.75 9.77 -19.03
C TYR A 369 26.76 8.37 -18.39
N LEU A 370 25.68 7.94 -17.75
CA LEU A 370 25.56 6.63 -17.11
C LEU A 370 25.09 5.52 -18.06
N GLY A 371 24.62 5.86 -19.26
CA GLY A 371 24.01 4.90 -20.18
C GLY A 371 22.66 4.36 -19.66
N LEU A 372 21.88 5.20 -18.98
CA LEU A 372 20.58 4.82 -18.43
C LEU A 372 19.44 5.26 -19.36
N ASP A 373 18.42 4.41 -19.48
CA ASP A 373 17.20 4.71 -20.22
C ASP A 373 16.32 5.76 -19.52
N ASP A 374 15.52 6.48 -20.31
CA ASP A 374 14.53 7.42 -19.79
C ASP A 374 13.11 6.82 -19.79
N LEU A 375 12.84 6.00 -18.77
CA LEU A 375 11.53 5.39 -18.55
C LEU A 375 10.63 6.29 -17.69
N ASP A 376 9.37 6.46 -18.08
CA ASP A 376 8.33 7.12 -17.28
C ASP A 376 7.81 6.19 -16.17
N ASP A 377 7.43 6.77 -15.03
CA ASP A 377 6.74 6.09 -13.93
C ASP A 377 5.42 5.45 -14.40
N ALA A 378 4.71 6.04 -15.36
CA ALA A 378 3.49 5.44 -15.92
C ALA A 378 3.79 4.15 -16.70
N ASP A 379 4.85 4.15 -17.51
CA ASP A 379 5.30 2.99 -18.26
C ASP A 379 5.74 1.87 -17.31
N ILE A 380 6.53 2.21 -16.30
CA ILE A 380 6.97 1.26 -15.26
C ILE A 380 5.76 0.65 -14.53
N ALA A 381 4.77 1.47 -14.16
CA ALA A 381 3.56 0.96 -13.51
C ALA A 381 2.72 0.03 -14.42
N ALA A 382 2.80 0.24 -15.74
CA ALA A 382 2.08 -0.50 -16.76
C ALA A 382 2.84 -1.74 -17.29
N GLU A 383 4.09 -1.99 -16.88
CA GLU A 383 4.89 -3.14 -17.34
C GLU A 383 4.15 -4.48 -17.22
N ASP A 384 3.34 -4.68 -16.17
CA ASP A 384 2.53 -5.89 -15.97
C ASP A 384 1.42 -6.10 -17.01
N GLN A 385 1.03 -5.05 -17.74
CA GLN A 385 -0.05 -5.11 -18.74
C GLN A 385 0.39 -5.80 -20.04
N GLN A 386 1.70 -6.01 -20.22
CA GLN A 386 2.26 -6.68 -21.39
C GLN A 386 3.34 -7.69 -20.98
N ASP A 387 3.71 -8.54 -21.93
CA ASP A 387 4.85 -9.42 -21.81
C ASP A 387 6.14 -8.66 -22.13
N ALA A 388 7.23 -9.02 -21.46
CA ALA A 388 8.55 -8.53 -21.86
C ALA A 388 8.93 -9.17 -23.20
N PRO A 389 9.75 -8.52 -24.05
CA PRO A 389 10.19 -9.10 -25.32
C PRO A 389 10.86 -10.47 -25.11
N GLY A 390 10.32 -11.52 -25.73
CA GLY A 390 10.84 -12.88 -25.62
C GLY A 390 10.39 -13.66 -24.38
N GLU A 391 9.57 -13.06 -23.51
CA GLU A 391 8.91 -13.76 -22.41
C GLU A 391 7.42 -13.97 -22.73
N GLU A 392 6.88 -15.14 -22.39
CA GLU A 392 5.45 -15.39 -22.46
C GLU A 392 4.92 -15.72 -21.06
N SER A 393 3.93 -14.94 -20.60
CA SER A 393 3.25 -15.20 -19.33
C SER A 393 2.16 -16.26 -19.49
N GLN A 394 2.08 -17.16 -18.52
CA GLN A 394 0.99 -18.13 -18.43
C GLN A 394 -0.26 -17.45 -17.86
N VAL A 395 -1.40 -17.57 -18.55
CA VAL A 395 -2.69 -17.15 -17.98
C VAL A 395 -3.17 -18.22 -16.98
N ILE A 396 -3.37 -17.81 -15.72
CA ILE A 396 -3.89 -18.67 -14.64
C ILE A 396 -5.43 -18.65 -14.62
N TRP A 397 -6.02 -17.47 -14.84
CA TRP A 397 -7.47 -17.26 -14.72
C TRP A 397 -7.95 -16.09 -15.59
N HIS A 398 -9.14 -16.23 -16.19
CA HIS A 398 -9.88 -15.15 -16.84
C HIS A 398 -11.01 -14.71 -15.90
N LEU A 399 -10.97 -13.46 -15.45
CA LEU A 399 -12.00 -12.87 -14.62
C LEU A 399 -13.03 -12.19 -15.50
N ASP A 400 -14.26 -12.70 -15.47
CA ASP A 400 -15.39 -12.00 -16.06
C ASP A 400 -15.75 -10.73 -15.26
N LYS A 401 -16.73 -9.97 -15.78
CA LYS A 401 -17.21 -8.74 -15.15
C LYS A 401 -17.75 -8.96 -13.73
N GLU A 402 -18.44 -10.06 -13.47
CA GLU A 402 -19.01 -10.37 -12.16
C GLU A 402 -17.92 -10.77 -11.17
N GLU A 403 -16.99 -11.62 -11.57
CA GLU A 403 -15.86 -12.08 -10.75
C GLU A 403 -14.92 -10.93 -10.39
N TRP A 404 -14.61 -10.06 -11.34
CA TRP A 404 -13.86 -8.83 -11.05
C TRP A 404 -14.62 -7.93 -10.06
N GLY A 405 -15.93 -7.76 -10.28
CA GLY A 405 -16.80 -7.02 -9.38
C GLY A 405 -16.81 -7.59 -7.95
N LEU A 406 -16.79 -8.91 -7.79
CA LEU A 406 -16.66 -9.59 -6.51
C LEU A 406 -15.32 -9.28 -5.84
N ILE A 407 -14.20 -9.47 -6.54
CA ILE A 407 -12.86 -9.20 -5.98
C ILE A 407 -12.74 -7.74 -5.52
N VAL A 408 -13.22 -6.80 -6.33
CA VAL A 408 -13.18 -5.37 -6.03
C VAL A 408 -14.09 -5.01 -4.84
N SER A 409 -15.34 -5.49 -4.84
CA SER A 409 -16.32 -5.17 -3.78
C SER A 409 -15.91 -5.69 -2.41
N PHE A 410 -15.35 -6.91 -2.35
CA PHE A 410 -14.80 -7.47 -1.11
C PHE A 410 -13.39 -6.97 -0.76
N ASN A 411 -12.79 -6.11 -1.60
CA ASN A 411 -11.43 -5.60 -1.44
C ASN A 411 -10.38 -6.71 -1.29
N LYS A 412 -10.44 -7.72 -2.19
CA LYS A 412 -9.63 -8.94 -2.15
C LYS A 412 -8.59 -9.06 -3.27
N ARG A 413 -8.26 -7.94 -3.92
CA ARG A 413 -7.33 -7.90 -5.07
C ARG A 413 -5.96 -8.50 -4.74
N GLY A 414 -5.38 -8.14 -3.60
CA GLY A 414 -4.07 -8.67 -3.23
C GLY A 414 -4.14 -10.14 -2.81
N GLU A 415 -5.13 -10.50 -1.98
CA GLU A 415 -5.32 -11.88 -1.54
C GLU A 415 -5.61 -12.84 -2.70
N PHE A 416 -6.37 -12.42 -3.71
CA PHE A 416 -6.63 -13.24 -4.89
C PHE A 416 -5.34 -13.53 -5.69
N LEU A 417 -4.47 -12.53 -5.87
CA LEU A 417 -3.16 -12.74 -6.51
C LEU A 417 -2.25 -13.66 -5.69
N ASP A 418 -2.31 -13.59 -4.35
CA ASP A 418 -1.53 -14.48 -3.49
C ASP A 418 -2.05 -15.92 -3.57
N THR A 419 -3.36 -16.10 -3.62
CA THR A 419 -4.00 -17.40 -3.83
C THR A 419 -3.62 -17.97 -5.20
N ALA A 420 -3.69 -17.16 -6.26
CA ALA A 420 -3.29 -17.55 -7.61
C ALA A 420 -1.81 -17.96 -7.68
N ALA A 421 -0.93 -17.22 -7.01
CA ALA A 421 0.50 -17.52 -6.95
C ALA A 421 0.81 -18.85 -6.25
N ARG A 422 0.08 -19.17 -5.16
CA ARG A 422 0.32 -20.37 -4.34
C ARG A 422 -0.36 -21.61 -4.87
N TYR A 423 -1.57 -21.47 -5.40
CA TYR A 423 -2.49 -22.60 -5.65
C TYR A 423 -3.02 -22.62 -7.10
N GLY A 424 -2.53 -21.74 -7.97
CA GLY A 424 -2.89 -21.72 -9.39
C GLY A 424 -4.40 -21.58 -9.63
N THR A 425 -4.88 -22.28 -10.66
CA THR A 425 -6.26 -22.25 -11.14
C THR A 425 -7.25 -22.79 -10.10
N ASP A 426 -6.92 -23.86 -9.38
CA ASP A 426 -7.78 -24.44 -8.33
C ASP A 426 -8.00 -23.45 -7.18
N GLY A 427 -6.93 -22.76 -6.77
CA GLY A 427 -7.01 -21.69 -5.79
C GLY A 427 -7.94 -20.56 -6.23
N CYS A 428 -7.81 -20.11 -7.48
CA CYS A 428 -8.66 -19.06 -8.05
C CYS A 428 -10.14 -19.46 -8.01
N TYR A 429 -10.45 -20.67 -8.47
CA TYR A 429 -11.81 -21.21 -8.47
C TYR A 429 -12.41 -21.25 -7.06
N LEU A 430 -11.70 -21.84 -6.09
CA LEU A 430 -12.19 -21.98 -4.71
C LEU A 430 -12.38 -20.61 -4.04
N PHE A 431 -11.47 -19.66 -4.29
CA PHE A 431 -11.57 -18.30 -3.75
C PHE A 431 -12.81 -17.58 -4.26
N LEU A 432 -13.05 -17.62 -5.58
CA LEU A 432 -14.23 -17.00 -6.20
C LEU A 432 -15.52 -17.66 -5.76
N LYS A 433 -15.54 -19.01 -5.66
CA LYS A 433 -16.68 -19.75 -5.13
C LYS A 433 -17.02 -19.31 -3.70
N ALA A 434 -16.01 -19.15 -2.83
CA ALA A 434 -16.21 -18.65 -1.47
C ALA A 434 -16.77 -17.22 -1.46
N LEU A 435 -16.28 -16.32 -2.33
CA LEU A 435 -16.83 -14.96 -2.45
C LEU A 435 -18.27 -14.94 -2.98
N LYS A 436 -18.60 -15.80 -3.97
CA LYS A 436 -19.96 -15.96 -4.51
C LYS A 436 -20.92 -16.41 -3.40
N LEU A 437 -20.54 -17.44 -2.62
CA LEU A 437 -21.31 -17.93 -1.49
C LEU A 437 -21.53 -16.85 -0.42
N ARG A 438 -20.48 -16.08 -0.10
CA ARG A 438 -20.57 -14.97 0.86
C ARG A 438 -21.45 -13.81 0.38
N ARG A 439 -21.43 -13.50 -0.92
CA ARG A 439 -22.35 -12.50 -1.50
C ARG A 439 -23.80 -13.00 -1.49
N SER A 440 -23.99 -14.30 -1.63
CA SER A 440 -25.30 -14.95 -1.66
C SER A 440 -25.88 -15.26 -0.28
N ASP A 441 -25.58 -14.50 0.77
CA ASP A 441 -26.16 -14.63 2.13
C ASP A 441 -27.69 -14.35 2.20
N LYS A 442 -28.43 -14.65 1.12
CA LYS A 442 -29.85 -15.04 1.11
C LYS A 442 -29.87 -16.55 1.29
N ALA A 443 -30.61 -17.10 2.25
CA ALA A 443 -30.67 -18.54 2.52
C ALA A 443 -30.84 -19.41 1.25
N VAL A 444 -29.73 -19.91 0.69
CA VAL A 444 -29.74 -20.90 -0.40
C VAL A 444 -29.22 -22.20 0.18
N LYS A 445 -30.13 -23.18 0.37
CA LYS A 445 -29.74 -24.57 0.60
C LYS A 445 -29.14 -25.10 -0.71
N PRO A 446 -27.87 -25.54 -0.75
CA PRO A 446 -27.33 -26.19 -1.93
C PRO A 446 -28.12 -27.47 -2.21
N ARG A 447 -28.73 -27.58 -3.39
CA ARG A 447 -29.22 -28.86 -3.92
C ARG A 447 -28.10 -29.49 -4.72
N PHE A 448 -27.56 -30.58 -4.20
CA PHE A 448 -26.69 -31.47 -4.96
C PHE A 448 -27.57 -32.46 -5.71
N TYR A 449 -27.43 -32.53 -7.03
CA TYR A 449 -28.00 -33.60 -7.83
C TYR A 449 -26.93 -34.67 -7.99
N TYR A 450 -27.18 -35.84 -7.42
CA TYR A 450 -26.37 -37.03 -7.68
C TYR A 450 -26.85 -37.66 -9.00
N PRO A 451 -25.95 -37.99 -9.95
CA PRO A 451 -26.31 -38.57 -11.26
C PRO A 451 -27.01 -39.93 -11.19
N GLU A 452 -27.13 -40.50 -9.99
CA GLU A 452 -27.62 -41.85 -9.72
C GLU A 452 -29.17 -41.92 -9.68
N TYR A 453 -29.84 -40.78 -9.83
CA TYR A 453 -31.31 -40.66 -9.84
C TYR A 453 -31.89 -40.09 -11.15
N LEU A 454 -31.11 -40.12 -12.23
CA LEU A 454 -31.63 -39.99 -13.59
C LEU A 454 -31.76 -41.41 -14.17
N GLN A 455 -32.86 -42.07 -13.86
CA GLN A 455 -33.33 -43.23 -14.65
C GLN A 455 -33.99 -42.74 -15.93
#